data_AF-A0AAW6Y0G6-F1
#
_entry.id   AF-A0AAW6Y0G6-F1
#
_cell.length_a   1.000
_cell.length_b   1.000
_cell.length_c   1.000
_cell.angle_alpha   90.00
_cell.angle_beta   90.00
_cell.angle_gamma   90.00
#
_symmetry.space_group_name_H-M   'P 1'
#
loop_
_entity.id
_entity.type
_entity.pdbx_description
1 polymer ?
#
loop_
_entity_poly.entity_id
_entity_poly.type
_entity_poly.pdbx_seq_one_letter_code
_entity_poly.pdbx_strand_id
1 'polypeptide(L)'
;TITGIFSDGKAQVSVRYDEVGKPLSIETVVVSVQHDKFKDFEVLRREITSLIVGPACQPYLPVDADTVVLINPSGRFVEGGPKADTGLTGRKLMVDTYGGLAGHGGGA
;
A
#
# COMPACT_ATOMS: atom_id res chain seq x y z
N THR A 1 -0.33 11.95 13.34
CA THR A 1 -0.68 10.56 13.68
C THR A 1 -2.14 10.33 13.37
N ILE A 2 -2.49 9.21 12.72
CA ILE A 2 -3.87 8.83 12.39
C ILE A 2 -4.42 7.98 13.52
N THR A 3 -5.60 8.32 14.05
CA THR A 3 -6.26 7.56 15.12
C THR A 3 -7.23 6.53 14.53
N GLY A 4 -7.41 5.41 15.24
CA GLY A 4 -8.37 4.37 14.83
C GLY A 4 -7.92 3.50 13.66
N ILE A 5 -6.62 3.47 13.33
CA ILE A 5 -6.00 2.45 12.48
C ILE A 5 -5.27 1.41 13.35
N PHE A 6 -5.19 0.18 12.85
CA PHE A 6 -4.54 -0.94 13.54
C PHE A 6 -3.38 -1.50 12.71
N SER A 7 -2.74 -2.56 13.22
CA SER A 7 -1.43 -3.03 12.75
C SER A 7 -1.46 -3.76 11.40
N ASP A 8 -2.60 -4.32 10.98
CA ASP A 8 -2.67 -5.03 9.70
C ASP A 8 -2.89 -4.05 8.53
N GLY A 9 -2.11 -4.23 7.48
CA GLY A 9 -2.11 -3.33 6.34
C GLY A 9 -1.36 -3.90 5.15
N LYS A 10 -1.76 -3.43 3.96
CA LYS A 10 -1.18 -3.78 2.66
C LYS A 10 -1.08 -2.52 1.82
N ALA A 11 0.02 -2.38 1.09
CA ALA A 11 0.20 -1.30 0.11
C ALA A 11 0.70 -1.90 -1.20
N GLN A 12 0.28 -1.31 -2.31
CA GLN A 12 0.74 -1.64 -3.66
C GLN A 12 0.88 -0.35 -4.47
N VAL A 13 1.95 -0.25 -5.26
CA VAL A 13 2.21 0.88 -6.13
C VAL A 13 2.44 0.37 -7.54
N SER A 14 1.74 0.95 -8.50
CA SER A 14 1.96 0.75 -9.94
C SER A 14 2.64 1.99 -10.49
N VAL A 15 3.76 1.78 -11.17
CA VAL A 15 4.60 2.86 -11.73
C VAL A 15 4.59 2.78 -13.24
N ARG A 16 4.40 3.92 -13.90
CA ARG A 16 4.53 4.04 -15.36
C ARG A 16 5.99 4.21 -15.73
N TYR A 17 6.45 3.44 -16.70
CA TYR A 17 7.80 3.50 -17.25
C TYR A 17 7.77 4.00 -18.70
N ASP A 18 8.82 4.69 -19.14
CA ASP A 18 9.01 5.01 -20.56
C ASP A 18 9.56 3.82 -21.36
N GLU A 19 9.70 4.02 -22.67
CA GLU A 19 10.19 2.99 -23.62
C GLU A 19 11.63 2.54 -23.33
N VAL A 20 12.43 3.35 -22.63
CA VAL A 20 13.81 3.03 -22.27
C VAL A 20 13.94 2.49 -20.84
N GLY A 21 12.81 2.24 -20.16
CA GLY A 21 12.76 1.61 -18.84
C GLY A 21 13.02 2.57 -17.67
N LYS A 22 12.88 3.88 -17.86
CA LYS A 22 12.96 4.87 -16.77
C LYS A 22 11.58 5.08 -16.13
N PRO A 23 11.47 5.09 -14.79
CA PRO A 23 10.21 5.38 -14.13
C PRO A 23 9.83 6.86 -14.32
N LEU A 24 8.58 7.11 -14.71
CA LEU A 24 8.07 8.44 -15.03
C LEU A 24 7.16 9.01 -13.92
N SER A 25 6.13 8.26 -13.55
CA SER A 25 5.13 8.70 -12.57
C SER A 25 4.43 7.50 -11.92
N ILE A 26 3.73 7.76 -10.83
CA ILE A 26 2.89 6.76 -10.18
C ILE A 26 1.53 6.71 -10.89
N GLU A 27 1.18 5.54 -11.39
CA GLU A 27 -0.09 5.29 -12.07
C GLU A 27 -1.21 5.04 -11.04
N THR A 28 -0.93 4.19 -10.05
CA THR A 28 -1.93 3.77 -9.07
C THR A 28 -1.28 3.46 -7.75
N VAL A 29 -1.90 3.91 -6.66
CA VAL A 29 -1.56 3.52 -5.29
C VAL A 29 -2.78 2.85 -4.66
N VAL A 30 -2.59 1.65 -4.14
CA VAL A 30 -3.60 0.94 -3.36
C VAL A 30 -3.10 0.83 -1.92
N VAL A 31 -3.90 1.28 -0.96
CA VAL A 31 -3.65 1.08 0.46
C VAL A 31 -4.87 0.42 1.08
N SER A 32 -4.67 -0.71 1.73
CA SER A 32 -5.67 -1.34 2.59
C SER A 32 -5.16 -1.33 4.01
N VAL A 33 -5.85 -0.64 4.90
CA VAL A 33 -5.46 -0.50 6.32
C VAL A 33 -6.58 -0.96 7.23
N GLN A 34 -6.23 -1.77 8.21
CA GLN A 34 -7.14 -2.19 9.26
C GLN A 34 -7.54 -0.99 10.11
N HIS A 35 -8.82 -0.87 10.47
CA HIS A 35 -9.33 0.26 11.23
C HIS A 35 -10.47 -0.12 12.18
N ASP A 36 -10.74 0.76 13.14
CA ASP A 36 -11.86 0.63 14.05
C ASP A 36 -13.21 0.63 13.30
N LYS A 37 -14.16 -0.22 13.73
CA LYS A 37 -15.47 -0.34 13.09
C LYS A 37 -16.29 0.95 13.06
N PHE A 38 -15.97 1.93 13.90
CA PHE A 38 -16.62 3.22 13.93
C PHE A 38 -15.81 4.33 13.25
N LYS A 39 -14.63 4.02 12.70
CA LYS A 39 -13.85 5.00 11.94
C LYS A 39 -14.63 5.43 10.71
N ASP A 40 -14.81 6.74 10.57
CA ASP A 40 -15.43 7.31 9.38
C ASP A 40 -14.54 7.04 8.15
N PHE A 41 -15.16 6.52 7.10
CA PHE A 41 -14.45 6.03 5.92
C PHE A 41 -13.92 7.16 5.04
N GLU A 42 -14.64 8.28 4.95
CA GLU A 42 -14.18 9.46 4.21
C GLU A 42 -13.01 10.13 4.92
N VAL A 43 -13.09 10.24 6.25
CA VAL A 43 -11.97 10.75 7.06
C VAL A 43 -10.76 9.82 6.92
N LEU A 44 -10.95 8.49 7.00
CA LEU A 44 -9.87 7.52 6.81
C LEU A 44 -9.21 7.70 5.43
N ARG A 45 -10.01 7.76 4.35
CA ARG A 45 -9.49 7.96 2.99
C ARG A 45 -8.64 9.23 2.91
N ARG A 46 -9.19 10.36 3.38
CA ARG A 46 -8.48 11.65 3.37
C ARG A 46 -7.17 11.58 4.14
N GLU A 47 -7.18 11.02 5.35
CA GLU A 47 -5.99 10.93 6.20
C GLU A 47 -4.91 10.02 5.60
N ILE A 48 -5.27 8.85 5.08
CA ILE A 48 -4.31 7.95 4.44
C ILE A 48 -3.73 8.60 3.18
N THR A 49 -4.55 9.24 2.34
CA THR A 49 -4.06 9.92 1.15
C THR A 49 -3.08 11.06 1.49
N SER A 50 -3.43 11.93 2.45
CA SER A 50 -2.61 13.12 2.74
C SER A 50 -1.43 12.87 3.69
N LEU A 51 -1.57 11.98 4.66
CA LEU A 51 -0.56 11.74 5.69
C LEU A 51 0.31 10.52 5.44
N ILE A 52 -0.07 9.63 4.51
CA ILE A 52 0.71 8.45 4.14
C ILE A 52 1.10 8.49 2.66
N VAL A 53 0.14 8.45 1.73
CA VAL A 53 0.43 8.29 0.30
C VAL A 53 1.27 9.45 -0.22
N GLY A 54 0.86 10.70 0.03
CA GLY A 54 1.61 11.89 -0.38
C GLY A 54 3.07 11.87 0.12
N PRO A 55 3.30 11.87 1.44
CA PRO A 55 4.64 11.87 2.01
C PRO A 55 5.51 10.68 1.61
N ALA A 56 4.93 9.49 1.42
CA ALA A 56 5.68 8.29 1.05
C ALA A 56 6.05 8.25 -0.44
N CYS A 57 5.27 8.87 -1.31
CA CYS A 57 5.42 8.75 -2.77
C CYS A 57 6.12 9.95 -3.42
N GLN A 58 5.72 11.17 -3.02
CA GLN A 58 6.17 12.42 -3.65
C GLN A 58 7.70 12.61 -3.70
N PRO A 59 8.50 12.15 -2.71
CA PRO A 59 9.95 12.28 -2.79
C PRO A 59 10.60 11.47 -3.92
N TYR A 60 9.92 10.44 -4.44
CA TYR A 60 10.50 9.48 -5.38
C TYR A 60 10.00 9.67 -6.80
N LEU A 61 8.69 9.82 -6.96
CA LEU A 61 8.05 9.97 -8.26
C LEU A 61 6.89 10.96 -8.19
N PRO A 62 6.59 11.64 -9.31
CA PRO A 62 5.38 12.46 -9.42
C PRO A 62 4.13 11.66 -9.05
N VAL A 63 3.34 12.24 -8.15
CA VAL A 63 1.93 11.90 -7.90
C VAL A 63 1.14 13.03 -8.54
N ASP A 64 0.55 12.75 -9.69
CA ASP A 64 -0.13 13.75 -10.53
C ASP A 64 -1.65 13.67 -10.37
N ALA A 65 -2.38 14.49 -11.13
CA ALA A 65 -3.84 14.51 -11.09
C ALA A 65 -4.48 13.23 -11.66
N ASP A 66 -3.74 12.46 -12.47
CA ASP A 66 -4.19 11.22 -13.08
C ASP A 66 -3.86 10.00 -12.21
N THR A 67 -2.99 10.15 -11.19
CA THR A 67 -2.67 9.08 -10.25
C THR A 67 -3.94 8.59 -9.52
N VAL A 68 -4.26 7.32 -9.71
CA VAL A 68 -5.41 6.68 -9.07
C VAL A 68 -5.05 6.25 -7.65
N VAL A 69 -5.72 6.81 -6.63
CA VAL A 69 -5.51 6.43 -5.23
C VAL A 69 -6.70 5.65 -4.69
N LEU A 70 -6.49 4.37 -4.40
CA LEU A 70 -7.51 3.44 -3.88
C LEU A 70 -7.26 3.14 -2.40
N ILE A 71 -8.11 3.69 -1.53
CA ILE A 71 -8.05 3.40 -0.09
C ILE A 71 -9.16 2.39 0.26
N ASN A 72 -8.75 1.25 0.80
CA ASN A 72 -9.61 0.13 1.20
C ASN A 72 -10.66 -0.23 0.11
N PRO A 73 -10.23 -0.53 -1.13
CA PRO A 73 -11.16 -0.78 -2.24
C PRO A 73 -12.07 -2.00 -2.05
N SER A 74 -11.67 -2.96 -1.20
CA SER A 74 -12.50 -4.12 -0.82
C SER A 74 -13.56 -3.79 0.25
N GLY A 75 -13.68 -2.52 0.66
CA GLY A 75 -14.59 -2.07 1.71
C GLY A 75 -13.94 -2.06 3.10
N ARG A 76 -14.76 -2.26 4.13
CA ARG A 76 -14.30 -2.17 5.52
C ARG A 76 -13.33 -3.29 5.86
N PHE A 77 -12.26 -2.92 6.57
CA PHE A 77 -11.21 -3.85 7.02
C PHE A 77 -11.09 -3.71 8.54
N VAL A 78 -11.99 -4.37 9.27
CA VAL A 78 -12.08 -4.27 10.74
C VAL A 78 -11.32 -5.41 11.42
N GLU A 79 -11.49 -6.62 10.91
CA GLU A 79 -10.84 -7.83 11.42
C GLU A 79 -9.57 -8.11 10.63
N GLY A 80 -8.43 -8.26 11.30
CA GLY A 80 -7.12 -8.43 10.69
C GLY A 80 -6.14 -9.16 11.61
N GLY A 81 -4.91 -9.33 11.15
CA GLY A 81 -3.85 -10.03 11.87
C GLY A 81 -4.10 -11.55 11.99
N PRO A 82 -3.51 -12.21 13.00
CA PRO A 82 -3.56 -13.67 13.14
C PRO A 82 -4.97 -14.26 13.30
N LYS A 83 -5.96 -13.43 13.71
CA LYS A 83 -7.37 -13.84 13.79
C LYS A 83 -7.99 -14.02 12.41
N ALA A 84 -7.55 -13.24 11.42
CA ALA A 84 -8.07 -13.26 10.06
C ALA A 84 -7.28 -14.21 9.15
N ASP A 85 -5.94 -14.20 9.26
CA ASP A 85 -5.04 -14.97 8.40
C ASP A 85 -3.90 -15.62 9.21
N THR A 86 -3.63 -16.90 8.96
CA THR A 86 -2.47 -17.60 9.56
C THR A 86 -1.17 -17.08 8.97
N GLY A 87 -0.31 -16.50 9.80
CA GLY A 87 1.04 -16.09 9.42
C GLY A 87 2.04 -17.25 9.53
N LEU A 88 2.96 -17.36 8.57
CA LEU A 88 4.11 -18.25 8.64
C LEU A 88 5.40 -17.51 8.26
N THR A 89 6.51 -17.89 8.88
CA THR A 89 7.85 -17.40 8.56
C THR A 89 8.16 -17.64 7.08
N GLY A 90 8.85 -16.68 6.44
CA GLY A 90 9.34 -16.85 5.06
C GLY A 90 8.29 -16.77 3.96
N ARG A 91 7.09 -16.21 4.23
CA ARG A 91 6.00 -16.11 3.24
C ARG A 91 5.86 -14.74 2.58
N LYS A 92 6.87 -13.86 2.71
CA LYS A 92 6.90 -12.51 2.14
C LYS A 92 8.21 -12.19 1.40
N LEU A 93 8.90 -13.19 0.86
CA LEU A 93 10.22 -13.07 0.24
C LEU A 93 10.36 -11.98 -0.84
N MET A 94 9.34 -11.78 -1.67
CA MET A 94 9.40 -10.73 -2.70
C MET A 94 9.20 -9.33 -2.13
N VAL A 95 8.53 -9.21 -0.97
CA VAL A 95 8.46 -7.96 -0.20
C VAL A 95 9.80 -7.70 0.49
N ASP A 96 10.47 -8.74 0.97
CA ASP A 96 11.78 -8.64 1.64
C ASP A 96 12.94 -8.30 0.67
N THR A 97 12.72 -8.43 -0.64
CA THR A 97 13.77 -8.26 -1.66
C THR A 97 13.43 -7.20 -2.70
N TYR A 98 13.27 -7.58 -3.98
CA TYR A 98 13.24 -6.64 -5.11
C TYR A 98 11.84 -6.35 -5.64
N GLY A 99 10.78 -6.73 -4.91
CA GLY A 99 9.40 -6.48 -5.32
C GLY A 99 9.00 -7.14 -6.65
N GLY A 100 9.72 -8.18 -7.09
CA GLY A 100 9.50 -8.82 -8.38
C GLY A 100 10.40 -8.34 -9.53
N LEU A 101 11.24 -7.33 -9.32
CA LEU A 101 12.08 -6.75 -10.38
C LEU A 101 13.30 -7.61 -10.74
N ALA A 102 13.73 -8.51 -9.86
CA ALA A 102 14.88 -9.38 -10.09
C ALA A 102 14.61 -10.80 -9.59
N GLY A 103 15.41 -11.75 -10.08
CA GLY A 103 15.36 -13.14 -9.67
C GLY A 103 15.66 -13.31 -8.18
N HIS A 104 15.03 -14.31 -7.56
CA HIS A 104 15.20 -14.64 -6.16
C HIS A 104 15.45 -16.16 -6.00
N GLY A 105 16.44 -16.54 -5.18
CA GLY A 105 16.88 -17.94 -5.04
C GLY A 105 15.94 -18.85 -4.24
N GLY A 106 14.91 -18.29 -3.59
CA GLY A 106 13.84 -19.04 -2.90
C GLY A 106 14.03 -19.28 -1.40
N GLY A 107 15.15 -18.83 -0.82
CA GLY A 107 15.40 -18.92 0.63
C GLY A 107 14.62 -17.88 1.44
N ALA A 108 14.26 -18.24 2.67
CA ALA A 108 13.59 -17.38 3.65
C ALA A 108 14.53 -16.91 4.75
#